data_AF-A0A0R3RWI7-F1
#
_entry.id   AF-A0A0R3RWI7-F1
#
_cell.length_a   1.000
_cell.length_b   1.000
_cell.length_c   1.000
_cell.angle_alpha   90.00
_cell.angle_beta   90.00
_cell.angle_gamma   90.00
#
_symmetry.space_group_name_H-M   'P 1'
#
loop_
_entity.id
_entity.type
_entity.pdbx_description
1 polymer ?
#
loop_
_entity_poly.entity_id
_entity_poly.type
_entity_poly.pdbx_seq_one_letter_code
_entity_poly.pdbx_strand_id
1 'polypeptide(L)'
;MCNRSLSAALLIIAFLEVFGKWGLAVELLEANFHIVIVMDDVDYDYLLRTFLKSWYKVAHGLILLMPFLSALIIISIVGNYRQKTVAHFRQLRRWIRCEKANDRIDYNIETMQSIIAEQMRQRQLNNFPSNNEIY
;
A
#
# COMPACT_ATOMS: atom_id res chain seq x y z
N MET A 1 3.74 6.95 1.37
CA MET A 1 4.61 7.10 0.16
C MET A 1 4.36 6.07 -0.96
N CYS A 2 3.44 5.11 -0.84
CA CYS A 2 3.30 4.01 -1.82
C CYS A 2 2.33 4.28 -3.00
N ASN A 3 1.45 5.29 -2.92
CA ASN A 3 0.40 5.49 -3.93
C ASN A 3 0.87 6.20 -5.22
N ARG A 4 1.91 7.05 -5.13
CA ARG A 4 2.35 7.86 -6.28
C ARG A 4 3.07 7.01 -7.34
N SER A 5 3.86 6.03 -6.92
CA SER A 5 4.54 5.07 -7.80
C SER A 5 3.55 4.09 -8.45
N LEU A 6 2.53 3.64 -7.72
CA LEU A 6 1.50 2.76 -8.27
C LEU A 6 0.63 3.48 -9.31
N SER A 7 0.21 4.72 -9.01
CA SER A 7 -0.58 5.54 -9.93
C SER A 7 0.18 5.85 -11.22
N ALA A 8 1.48 6.19 -11.12
CA ALA A 8 2.33 6.41 -12.28
C ALA A 8 2.50 5.14 -13.13
N ALA A 9 2.69 3.98 -12.50
CA ALA A 9 2.78 2.71 -13.22
C ALA A 9 1.48 2.40 -13.98
N LEU A 10 0.32 2.53 -13.32
CA LEU A 10 -0.99 2.32 -13.94
C LEU A 10 -1.25 3.28 -15.11
N LEU A 11 -0.83 4.54 -15.00
CA LEU A 11 -0.90 5.51 -16.10
C LEU A 11 -0.06 5.09 -17.30
N ILE A 12 1.18 4.62 -17.07
CA ILE A 12 2.05 4.13 -18.14
C ILE A 12 1.42 2.93 -18.85
N ILE A 13 0.82 2.00 -18.09
CA ILE A 13 0.13 0.83 -18.65
C ILE A 13 -1.09 1.24 -19.46
N ALA A 14 -1.93 2.13 -18.91
CA ALA A 14 -3.11 2.63 -19.60
C ALA A 14 -2.73 3.33 -20.92
N PHE A 15 -1.65 4.12 -20.90
CA PHE A 15 -1.12 4.75 -22.09
C PHE A 15 -0.66 3.73 -23.13
N LEU A 16 0.12 2.72 -22.71
CA LEU A 16 0.58 1.63 -23.56
C LEU A 16 -0.58 0.82 -24.17
N GLU A 17 -1.65 0.58 -23.41
CA GLU A 17 -2.85 -0.07 -23.90
C GLU A 17 -3.57 0.74 -24.97
N VAL A 18 -3.81 2.03 -24.70
CA VAL A 18 -4.49 2.92 -25.65
C VAL A 18 -3.68 3.01 -26.94
N PHE A 19 -2.36 3.15 -26.82
CA PHE A 19 -1.43 3.20 -27.94
C PHE A 19 -1.46 1.92 -28.79
N GLY A 20 -1.35 0.75 -28.15
CA GLY A 20 -1.39 -0.53 -28.85
C GLY A 20 -2.74 -0.78 -29.53
N LYS A 21 -3.85 -0.53 -28.82
CA LYS A 21 -5.21 -0.67 -29.36
C LYS A 21 -5.48 0.30 -30.50
N TRP A 22 -4.96 1.52 -30.42
CA TRP A 22 -5.05 2.50 -31.50
C TRP A 22 -4.32 2.04 -32.76
N GLY A 23 -3.12 1.47 -32.62
CA GLY A 23 -2.39 0.88 -33.75
C GLY A 23 -3.19 -0.18 -34.50
N LEU A 24 -3.81 -1.12 -33.78
CA LEU A 24 -4.70 -2.10 -34.39
C LEU A 24 -5.96 -1.49 -35.01
N ALA A 25 -6.54 -0.47 -34.36
CA ALA A 25 -7.74 0.18 -34.88
C ALA A 25 -7.46 0.83 -36.24
N VAL A 26 -6.32 1.48 -36.41
CA VAL A 26 -5.89 2.08 -37.68
C VAL A 26 -5.62 1.00 -38.73
N GLU A 27 -4.95 -0.09 -38.36
CA GLU A 27 -4.71 -1.23 -39.27
C GLU A 27 -6.02 -1.88 -39.74
N LEU A 28 -6.99 -2.06 -38.83
CA LEU A 28 -8.33 -2.56 -39.16
C LEU A 28 -9.11 -1.60 -40.04
N LEU A 29 -8.90 -0.29 -39.88
CA LEU A 29 -9.53 0.75 -40.70
C LEU A 29 -8.99 0.69 -42.14
N GLU A 30 -7.68 0.55 -42.28
CA GLU A 30 -7.00 0.40 -43.57
C GLU A 30 -7.41 -0.91 -44.25
N ALA A 31 -7.45 -2.03 -43.51
CA ALA A 31 -7.75 -3.35 -44.05
C ALA A 31 -9.24 -3.56 -44.40
N ASN A 32 -10.18 -3.04 -43.60
CA ASN A 32 -11.61 -3.29 -43.80
C ASN A 32 -12.30 -2.20 -44.63
N PHE A 33 -11.85 -0.94 -44.54
CA PHE A 33 -12.50 0.18 -45.24
C PHE A 33 -11.67 0.70 -46.42
N HIS A 34 -10.50 0.12 -46.71
CA HIS A 34 -9.56 0.59 -47.74
C HIS A 34 -9.21 2.08 -47.58
N ILE A 35 -9.31 2.61 -46.36
CA ILE A 35 -8.95 4.00 -46.07
C ILE A 35 -7.43 4.06 -46.00
N VAL A 36 -6.82 4.51 -47.09
CA VAL A 36 -5.38 4.73 -47.18
C VAL A 36 -5.09 6.16 -46.73
N ILE A 37 -4.25 6.30 -45.71
CA ILE A 37 -3.70 7.60 -45.32
C ILE A 37 -2.60 7.92 -46.34
N VAL A 38 -2.87 8.88 -47.22
CA VAL A 38 -1.93 9.31 -48.26
C VAL A 38 -1.42 10.71 -47.91
N MET A 39 -0.11 10.89 -47.98
CA MET A 39 0.52 12.21 -47.96
C MET A 39 0.68 12.71 -49.41
N ASP A 40 0.49 14.01 -49.63
CA ASP A 40 0.59 14.63 -50.97
C ASP A 40 2.01 14.54 -51.56
N ASP A 41 3.02 14.39 -50.69
CA ASP A 41 4.42 14.23 -51.05
C ASP A 41 4.84 12.75 -50.97
N VAL A 42 5.45 12.26 -52.06
CA VAL A 42 5.87 10.87 -52.27
C VAL A 42 6.90 10.42 -51.23
N ASP A 43 7.83 11.29 -50.83
CA ASP A 43 8.86 10.95 -49.84
C ASP A 43 8.25 10.78 -48.45
N TYR A 44 7.26 11.61 -48.11
CA TYR A 44 6.55 11.53 -46.84
C TYR A 44 5.55 10.37 -46.81
N ASP A 45 4.93 10.00 -47.94
CA ASP A 45 4.07 8.83 -48.03
C ASP A 45 4.86 7.54 -47.77
N TYR A 46 6.06 7.42 -48.33
CA TYR A 46 6.95 6.29 -48.08
C TYR A 46 7.38 6.20 -46.60
N LEU A 47 7.77 7.32 -46.00
CA LEU A 47 8.11 7.40 -44.59
C LEU A 47 6.92 7.03 -43.69
N LEU A 48 5.73 7.55 -44.01
CA LEU A 48 4.50 7.28 -43.28
C LEU A 48 4.15 5.79 -43.32
N ARG A 49 4.17 5.16 -44.50
CA ARG A 49 3.91 3.72 -44.66
C ARG A 49 4.91 2.86 -43.90
N THR A 50 6.19 3.25 -43.93
CA THR A 50 7.25 2.54 -43.21
C THR A 50 7.03 2.64 -41.70
N PHE A 51 6.67 3.84 -41.22
CA PHE A 51 6.33 4.09 -39.83
C PHE A 51 5.11 3.28 -39.38
N LEU A 52 4.00 3.35 -40.13
CA LEU A 52 2.76 2.61 -39.84
C LEU A 52 3.01 1.10 -39.79
N LYS A 53 3.74 0.55 -40.76
CA LYS A 53 4.07 -0.89 -40.77
C LYS A 53 4.92 -1.31 -39.57
N SER A 54 5.85 -0.46 -39.15
CA SER A 54 6.64 -0.69 -37.93
C SER A 54 5.75 -0.62 -36.69
N TRP A 55 4.88 0.39 -36.64
CA TRP A 55 3.93 0.61 -35.57
C TRP A 55 2.96 -0.55 -35.38
N TYR A 56 2.36 -1.08 -36.46
CA TYR A 56 1.46 -2.22 -36.41
C TYR A 56 2.13 -3.47 -35.83
N LYS A 57 3.39 -3.73 -36.20
CA LYS A 57 4.18 -4.84 -35.61
C LYS A 57 4.40 -4.64 -34.11
N VAL A 58 4.74 -3.42 -33.69
CA VAL A 58 4.93 -3.09 -32.28
C VAL A 58 3.61 -3.26 -31.53
N ALA A 59 2.50 -2.74 -32.06
CA ALA A 59 1.17 -2.85 -31.46
C ALA A 59 0.75 -4.32 -31.27
N HIS A 60 0.94 -5.16 -32.28
CA HIS A 60 0.69 -6.60 -32.20
C HIS A 60 1.53 -7.26 -31.10
N GLY A 61 2.84 -7.01 -31.07
CA GLY A 61 3.72 -7.56 -30.04
C GLY A 61 3.32 -7.11 -28.64
N LEU A 62 2.89 -5.86 -28.50
CA LEU A 62 2.47 -5.28 -27.22
C LEU A 62 1.18 -5.93 -26.69
N ILE A 63 0.24 -6.25 -27.58
CA ILE A 63 -1.03 -6.91 -27.24
C ILE A 63 -0.82 -8.38 -26.89
N LEU A 64 0.13 -9.05 -27.52
CA LEU A 64 0.53 -10.40 -27.12
C LEU A 64 1.18 -10.42 -25.73
N LEU A 65 1.92 -9.38 -25.35
CA LEU A 65 2.59 -9.27 -24.06
C LEU A 65 1.71 -8.70 -22.93
N MET A 66 0.62 -8.03 -23.28
CA MET A 66 -0.39 -7.47 -22.37
C MET A 66 -0.85 -8.41 -21.23
N PRO A 67 -1.27 -9.68 -21.50
CA PRO A 67 -1.69 -10.60 -20.43
C PRO A 67 -0.54 -10.93 -19.45
N PHE A 68 0.70 -10.99 -19.93
CA PHE A 68 1.85 -11.23 -19.07
C PHE A 68 2.18 -10.00 -18.20
N LEU A 69 2.14 -8.80 -18.79
CA LEU A 69 2.36 -7.55 -18.08
C LEU A 69 1.31 -7.34 -16.98
N SER A 70 0.03 -7.53 -17.30
CA SER A 70 -1.07 -7.44 -16.33
C SER A 70 -0.92 -8.42 -15.17
N ALA A 71 -0.52 -9.68 -15.45
CA ALA A 71 -0.24 -10.66 -14.40
C ALA A 71 0.91 -10.20 -13.46
N LEU A 72 2.01 -9.66 -14.00
CA LEU A 72 3.13 -9.15 -13.21
C LEU A 72 2.73 -7.98 -12.30
N ILE A 73 1.85 -7.10 -12.77
CA ILE A 73 1.33 -5.98 -11.99
C ILE A 73 0.47 -6.49 -10.84
N ILE A 74 -0.43 -7.43 -11.11
CA ILE A 74 -1.27 -8.05 -10.08
C ILE A 74 -0.40 -8.72 -9.02
N ILE A 75 0.60 -9.50 -9.42
CA ILE A 75 1.55 -10.14 -8.49
C ILE A 75 2.27 -9.09 -7.65
N SER A 76 2.73 -7.99 -8.25
CA SER A 76 3.41 -6.90 -7.55
C SER A 76 2.50 -6.20 -6.54
N ILE A 77 1.24 -5.96 -6.91
CA ILE A 77 0.22 -5.38 -6.03
C ILE A 77 -0.07 -6.33 -4.87
N VAL A 78 -0.33 -7.59 -5.15
CA VAL A 78 -0.62 -8.62 -4.14
C VAL A 78 0.55 -8.81 -3.18
N GLY A 79 1.79 -8.79 -3.68
CA GLY A 79 3.00 -8.85 -2.86
C GLY A 79 3.10 -7.67 -1.88
N ASN A 80 2.91 -6.46 -2.38
CA ASN A 80 2.90 -5.24 -1.54
C ASN A 80 1.74 -5.22 -0.54
N TYR A 81 0.56 -5.68 -0.95
CA TYR A 81 -0.60 -5.80 -0.05
C TYR A 81 -0.34 -6.82 1.04
N ARG A 82 0.16 -8.01 0.69
CA ARG A 82 0.50 -9.06 1.68
C ARG A 82 1.45 -8.56 2.75
N GLN A 83 2.51 -7.83 2.38
CA GLN A 83 3.45 -7.28 3.35
C GLN A 83 2.79 -6.26 4.29
N LYS A 84 1.96 -5.36 3.75
CA LYS A 84 1.21 -4.39 4.58
C LYS A 84 0.18 -5.06 5.47
N THR A 85 -0.57 -6.02 4.95
CA THR A 85 -1.60 -6.74 5.73
C THR A 85 -0.96 -7.56 6.85
N VAL A 86 0.18 -8.21 6.62
CA VAL A 86 0.93 -8.91 7.69
C VAL A 86 1.41 -7.95 8.77
N ALA A 87 1.88 -6.76 8.40
CA ALA A 87 2.28 -5.74 9.36
C ALA A 87 1.09 -5.26 10.22
N HIS A 88 -0.04 -4.94 9.59
CA HIS A 88 -1.27 -4.54 10.29
C HIS A 88 -1.85 -5.65 11.15
N PHE A 89 -1.85 -6.90 10.69
CA PHE A 89 -2.34 -8.05 11.46
C PHE A 89 -1.44 -8.34 12.67
N ARG A 90 -0.12 -8.15 12.54
CA ARG A 90 0.82 -8.24 13.66
C ARG A 90 0.57 -7.14 14.69
N GLN A 91 0.20 -5.93 14.25
CA GLN A 91 -0.19 -4.82 15.12
C GLN A 91 -1.52 -5.10 15.84
N LEU A 92 -2.53 -5.56 15.10
CA LEU A 92 -3.84 -5.93 15.65
C LEU A 92 -3.72 -7.04 16.69
N ARG A 93 -2.92 -8.08 16.41
CA ARG A 93 -2.64 -9.18 17.35
C ARG A 93 -1.93 -8.71 18.62
N ARG A 94 -1.08 -7.68 18.54
CA ARG A 94 -0.46 -7.07 19.73
C ARG A 94 -1.51 -6.33 20.57
N TRP A 95 -2.39 -5.56 19.92
CA TRP A 95 -3.51 -4.88 20.58
C TRP A 95 -4.43 -5.86 21.32
N ILE A 96 -4.88 -6.91 20.64
CA ILE A 96 -5.74 -7.97 21.22
C ILE A 96 -5.03 -8.72 22.37
N ARG A 97 -3.70 -8.83 22.35
CA ARG A 97 -2.93 -9.43 23.46
C ARG A 97 -2.72 -8.49 24.63
N CYS A 98 -2.54 -7.20 24.39
CA CYS A 98 -2.34 -6.22 25.45
C CYS A 98 -3.61 -6.03 26.28
N GLU A 99 -4.80 -6.17 25.69
CA GLU A 99 -6.07 -6.10 26.42
C GLU A 99 -6.25 -7.23 27.45
N LYS A 100 -5.61 -8.39 27.23
CA LYS A 100 -5.64 -9.53 28.18
C LYS A 100 -4.70 -9.40 29.39
N ALA A 101 -3.81 -8.41 29.40
CA ALA A 101 -2.83 -8.25 30.49
C ALA A 101 -3.30 -7.30 31.61
N ASN A 102 -4.43 -6.60 31.43
CA ASN A 102 -4.80 -5.49 32.30
C ASN A 102 -5.87 -5.82 33.35
N ASP A 103 -6.27 -7.10 33.48
CA ASP A 103 -7.39 -7.50 34.35
C ASP A 103 -7.01 -8.58 35.38
N ARG A 104 -5.73 -8.57 35.77
CA ARG A 104 -5.28 -9.31 36.96
C ARG A 104 -4.57 -8.33 37.87
N ILE A 105 -5.37 -7.46 38.47
CA ILE A 105 -4.96 -6.67 39.63
C ILE A 105 -4.52 -7.69 40.69
N ASP A 106 -3.21 -7.74 40.93
CA ASP A 106 -2.64 -8.63 41.93
C ASP A 106 -2.94 -8.02 43.30
N TYR A 107 -4.14 -8.32 43.82
CA TYR A 107 -4.66 -7.84 45.09
C TYR A 107 -3.67 -8.02 46.24
N ASN A 108 -2.75 -8.98 46.14
CA ASN A 108 -1.71 -9.20 47.13
C ASN A 108 -0.71 -8.04 47.20
N ILE A 109 -0.37 -7.45 46.06
CA ILE A 109 0.56 -6.32 45.97
C ILE A 109 -0.12 -5.04 46.49
N GLU A 110 -1.38 -4.80 46.12
CA GLU A 110 -2.15 -3.67 46.66
C GLU A 110 -2.38 -3.80 48.17
N THR A 111 -2.67 -5.01 48.67
CA THR A 111 -2.84 -5.28 50.10
C THR A 111 -1.51 -5.08 50.86
N MET A 112 -0.38 -5.49 50.29
CA MET A 112 0.90 -5.27 50.94
C MET A 112 1.27 -3.78 50.98
N GLN A 113 0.97 -3.03 49.92
CA GLN A 113 1.18 -1.58 49.89
C GLN A 113 0.31 -0.83 50.90
N SER A 114 -0.95 -1.23 51.08
CA SER A 114 -1.82 -0.62 52.10
C SER A 114 -1.34 -0.93 53.52
N ILE A 115 -0.92 -2.16 53.80
CA ILE A 115 -0.34 -2.55 55.11
C ILE A 115 0.93 -1.75 55.40
N ILE A 116 1.83 -1.57 54.43
CA ILE A 116 3.07 -0.80 54.60
C ILE A 116 2.75 0.68 54.86
N ALA A 117 1.78 1.25 54.15
CA ALA A 117 1.34 2.63 54.35
C ALA A 117 0.76 2.85 55.76
N GLU A 118 -0.06 1.90 56.23
CA GLU A 118 -0.62 1.90 57.59
C GLU A 118 0.50 1.86 58.65
N GLN A 119 1.49 0.98 58.48
CA GLN A 119 2.63 0.86 59.39
C GLN A 119 3.52 2.11 59.41
N MET A 120 3.74 2.76 58.27
CA MET A 120 4.46 4.03 58.23
C MET A 120 3.70 5.14 58.95
N ARG A 121 2.38 5.23 58.78
CA ARG A 121 1.54 6.21 59.46
C ARG A 121 1.57 6.03 60.99
N GLN A 122 1.50 4.79 61.47
CA GLN A 122 1.60 4.49 62.90
C GLN A 122 2.98 4.84 63.47
N ARG A 123 4.07 4.58 62.73
CA ARG A 123 5.42 4.99 63.15
C ARG A 123 5.58 6.51 63.20
N GLN A 124 4.98 7.24 62.26
CA GLN A 124 4.97 8.70 62.28
C GLN A 124 4.20 9.25 63.48
N LEU A 125 3.03 8.69 63.79
CA LEU A 125 2.22 9.09 64.96
C LEU A 125 2.92 8.77 66.29
N ASN A 126 3.58 7.62 66.41
CA ASN A 126 4.33 7.24 67.62
C ASN A 126 5.63 8.03 67.82
N ASN A 127 6.15 8.67 66.76
CA ASN A 127 7.33 9.54 66.84
C ASN A 127 6.98 11.00 67.17
N PHE A 128 5.70 11.35 67.35
CA PHE A 128 5.33 12.61 67.98
C PHE A 128 5.43 12.43 69.50
N PRO A 129 6.37 13.11 70.20
CA PRO A 129 6.32 13.15 71.65
C PRO A 129 5.00 13.80 72.05
N SER A 130 4.27 13.17 72.97
CA SER A 130 3.15 13.82 73.63
C SER A 130 3.71 15.01 74.42
N ASN A 131 3.71 16.19 73.81
CA ASN A 131 3.86 17.44 74.53
C ASN A 131 2.57 17.67 75.33
N ASN A 132 2.41 16.89 76.39
CA ASN A 132 1.56 17.22 77.52
C ASN A 132 2.41 18.09 78.46
N GLU A 133 2.68 19.33 78.05
CA GLU A 133 2.99 20.39 79.00
C GLU A 133 1.72 21.25 79.12
N ILE A 134 0.86 20.80 80.04
CA ILE A 134 -0.12 21.67 80.69
C ILE A 134 0.65 22.35 81.82
N TYR A 135 0.99 23.63 81.66
CA TYR A 135 1.06 24.65 82.71
C TYR A 135 0.96 26.04 82.09
#